data_AF-A0A934B180-F1
#
_entry.id   AF-A0A934B180-F1
#
_cell.length_a   1.000
_cell.length_b   1.000
_cell.length_c   1.000
_cell.angle_alpha   90.00
_cell.angle_beta   90.00
_cell.angle_gamma   90.00
#
_symmetry.space_group_name_H-M   'P 1'
#
loop_
_entity.id
_entity.type
_entity.pdbx_description
1 polymer ?
#
loop_
_entity_poly.entity_id
_entity_poly.type
_entity_poly.pdbx_seq_one_letter_code
_entity_poly.pdbx_strand_id
1 'polypeptide(L)'
;MNEGNDRTDFGFIAQDIEALLGTGYNILSIGEDAERSLSMRYTDLIAPMVKAMQEQQEMIDSQQAQIDELKAMIAELRKRL
;
A
#
# COMPACT_ATOMS: atom_id res chain seq x y z
N MET A 1 19.87 -2.83 26.83
CA MET A 1 18.44 -2.77 26.47
C MET A 1 18.24 -1.47 25.73
N ASN A 2 17.67 -1.49 24.53
CA ASN A 2 17.31 -0.25 23.85
C ASN A 2 16.13 0.35 24.63
N GLU A 3 16.34 1.52 25.22
CA GLU A 3 15.25 2.29 25.83
C GLU A 3 14.30 2.71 24.70
N GLY A 4 13.02 2.35 24.81
CA GLY A 4 12.00 2.83 23.90
C GLY A 4 11.90 4.35 23.99
N ASN A 5 11.50 5.01 22.90
CA ASN A 5 11.39 6.47 22.84
C ASN A 5 10.12 7.03 23.53
N ASP A 6 9.40 6.21 24.31
CA ASP A 6 8.07 6.46 24.91
C ASP A 6 6.98 6.94 23.94
N ARG A 7 7.14 6.68 22.64
CA ARG A 7 6.18 7.07 21.59
C ARG A 7 5.58 5.84 20.92
N THR A 8 4.38 6.02 20.38
CA THR A 8 3.78 5.05 19.48
C THR A 8 4.43 5.18 18.11
N ASP A 9 5.19 4.17 17.71
CA ASP A 9 5.76 4.06 16.38
C ASP A 9 4.83 3.24 15.48
N PHE A 10 4.67 3.69 14.23
CA PHE A 10 3.89 3.00 13.21
C PHE A 10 4.84 2.43 12.16
N GLY A 11 4.59 1.19 11.75
CA GLY A 11 5.43 0.51 10.76
C GLY A 11 4.93 -0.90 10.48
N PHE A 12 5.75 -1.65 9.74
CA PHE A 12 5.49 -3.05 9.45
C PHE A 12 6.35 -3.95 10.34
N ILE A 13 5.83 -5.14 10.61
CA ILE A 13 6.60 -6.23 11.21
C ILE A 13 7.41 -6.90 10.10
N ALA A 14 8.73 -6.90 10.21
CA ALA A 14 9.63 -7.38 9.16
C ALA A 14 9.40 -8.87 8.82
N GLN A 15 9.05 -9.68 9.82
CA GLN A 15 8.72 -11.10 9.66
C GLN A 15 7.46 -11.31 8.83
N ASP A 16 6.42 -10.47 9.04
CA ASP A 16 5.19 -10.55 8.26
C ASP A 16 5.44 -10.19 6.80
N ILE A 17 6.33 -9.22 6.57
CA ILE A 17 6.75 -8.83 5.22
C ILE A 17 7.59 -9.94 4.56
N GLU A 18 8.50 -10.60 5.30
CA GLU A 18 9.26 -11.74 4.78
C GLU A 18 8.33 -12.91 4.42
N ALA A 19 7.32 -13.20 5.25
CA ALA A 19 6.34 -14.24 4.96
C ALA A 19 5.49 -13.92 3.73
N LEU A 20 5.19 -12.64 3.49
CA LEU A 20 4.37 -12.20 2.36
C LEU A 20 5.13 -12.15 1.04
N LEU A 21 6.35 -11.59 1.05
CA LEU A 21 7.09 -11.23 -0.17
C LEU A 21 8.38 -12.05 -0.35
N GLY A 22 8.78 -12.82 0.65
CA GLY A 22 10.06 -13.52 0.67
C GLY A 22 11.25 -12.56 0.73
N THR A 23 12.43 -13.07 0.36
CA THR A 23 13.70 -12.33 0.37
C THR A 23 14.14 -11.88 -1.02
N GLY A 24 13.31 -12.07 -2.04
CA GLY A 24 13.62 -11.71 -3.43
C GLY A 24 13.54 -10.21 -3.71
N TYR A 25 12.96 -9.43 -2.79
CA TYR A 25 12.82 -7.99 -2.90
C TYR A 25 13.71 -7.28 -1.89
N ASN A 26 14.29 -6.16 -2.29
CA ASN A 26 15.21 -5.38 -1.49
C ASN A 26 14.49 -4.46 -0.47
N ILE A 27 13.51 -5.02 0.24
CA ILE A 27 12.66 -4.32 1.23
C ILE A 27 12.98 -4.72 2.67
N LEU A 28 13.80 -5.78 2.85
CA LEU A 28 14.32 -6.25 4.11
C LEU A 28 15.84 -6.23 4.08
N SER A 29 16.45 -5.89 5.21
CA SER A 29 17.86 -6.20 5.46
C SER A 29 17.93 -7.31 6.50
N ILE A 30 18.76 -8.32 6.21
CA ILE A 30 18.99 -9.47 7.06
C ILE A 30 20.36 -9.28 7.73
N GLY A 31 20.38 -9.27 9.05
CA GLY A 31 21.61 -9.23 9.85
C GLY A 31 22.40 -10.52 9.68
N GLU A 32 23.72 -10.41 9.72
CA GLU A 32 24.65 -11.55 9.67
C GLU A 32 24.87 -12.20 11.05
N ASP A 33 24.14 -11.74 12.06
CA ASP A 33 24.17 -12.32 13.40
C ASP A 33 23.50 -13.70 13.46
N ALA A 34 23.80 -14.45 14.53
CA ALA A 34 23.25 -15.80 14.73
C ALA A 34 21.71 -15.83 14.85
N GLU A 35 21.11 -14.70 15.24
CA GLU A 35 19.67 -14.55 15.44
C GLU A 35 18.94 -14.10 14.16
N ARG A 36 19.69 -13.84 13.08
CA ARG A 36 19.16 -13.39 11.78
C ARG A 36 18.20 -12.20 11.94
N SER A 37 18.67 -11.12 12.57
CA SER A 37 17.86 -9.92 12.78
C SER A 37 17.28 -9.37 11.47
N LEU A 38 15.97 -9.14 11.41
CA LEU A 38 15.31 -8.53 10.25
C LEU A 38 15.03 -7.05 10.49
N SER A 39 15.29 -6.23 9.47
CA SER A 39 14.97 -4.80 9.49
C SER A 39 14.31 -4.36 8.19
N MET A 40 13.38 -3.40 8.29
CA MET A 40 12.67 -2.84 7.14
C MET A 40 13.51 -1.80 6.42
N ARG A 41 13.56 -1.86 5.09
CA ARG A 41 14.10 -0.81 4.23
C ARG A 41 12.97 0.10 3.73
N TYR A 42 12.42 0.91 4.64
CA TYR A 42 11.23 1.73 4.35
C TYR A 42 11.36 2.67 3.15
N THR A 43 12.56 3.20 2.88
CA THR A 43 12.80 4.07 1.72
C THR A 43 12.52 3.37 0.39
N ASP A 44 12.81 2.06 0.31
CA ASP A 44 12.60 1.28 -0.92
C ASP A 44 11.11 0.98 -1.18
N LEU A 45 10.24 1.20 -0.19
CA LEU A 45 8.79 1.14 -0.37
C LEU A 45 8.21 2.44 -0.96
N ILE A 46 8.92 3.57 -0.90
CA ILE A 46 8.35 4.87 -1.29
C ILE A 46 7.97 4.89 -2.78
N ALA A 47 8.90 4.48 -3.65
CA ALA A 47 8.66 4.47 -5.10
C ALA A 47 7.47 3.56 -5.50
N PRO A 48 7.41 2.27 -5.09
CA PRO A 48 6.25 1.43 -5.42
C PRO A 48 4.95 1.92 -4.78
N MET A 49 4.97 2.49 -3.57
CA MET A 49 3.78 3.09 -2.97
C MET A 49 3.27 4.28 -3.79
N VAL A 50 4.15 5.18 -4.23
CA VAL A 50 3.76 6.32 -5.08
C VAL A 50 3.17 5.82 -6.39
N LYS A 51 3.77 4.80 -7.02
CA LYS A 51 3.23 4.22 -8.25
C LYS A 51 1.86 3.57 -8.02
N ALA A 52 1.69 2.81 -6.94
CA ALA A 52 0.41 2.21 -6.58
C ALA A 52 -0.68 3.27 -6.31
N MET A 53 -0.33 4.39 -5.67
CA MET A 53 -1.25 5.53 -5.48
C MET A 53 -1.66 6.18 -6.81
N GLN A 54 -0.73 6.31 -7.76
CA GLN A 54 -1.05 6.84 -9.10
C GLN A 54 -2.01 5.91 -9.86
N GLU A 55 -1.73 4.61 -9.86
CA GLU A 55 -2.60 3.61 -10.50
C GLU A 55 -3.98 3.55 -9.83
N GLN A 56 -4.03 3.71 -8.51
CA GLN A 56 -5.28 3.81 -7.77
C GLN A 56 -6.06 5.09 -8.13
N GLN A 57 -5.39 6.22 -8.35
CA GLN A 57 -6.05 7.45 -8.80
C GLN A 57 -6.68 7.27 -10.19
N GLU A 58 -5.97 6.64 -11.13
CA GLU A 58 -6.52 6.32 -12.46
C GLU A 58 -7.75 5.41 -12.37
N MET A 59 -7.73 4.42 -11.46
CA MET A 59 -8.89 3.56 -11.20
C MET A 59 -10.08 4.34 -10.65
N ILE A 60 -9.84 5.25 -9.69
CA ILE A 60 -10.88 6.11 -9.10
C ILE A 60 -11.52 6.99 -10.18
N ASP A 61 -10.71 7.63 -11.02
CA ASP A 61 -11.21 8.52 -12.08
C ASP A 61 -12.06 7.75 -13.10
N SER A 62 -11.63 6.53 -13.47
CA SER A 62 -12.39 5.64 -14.34
C SER A 62 -13.73 5.21 -13.73
N GLN A 63 -13.73 4.84 -12.44
CA GLN A 63 -14.95 4.49 -11.72
C GLN A 63 -15.90 5.68 -11.60
N GLN A 64 -15.38 6.89 -11.36
CA GLN A 64 -16.18 8.10 -11.29
C GLN A 64 -16.87 8.41 -12.62
N ALA A 65 -16.17 8.25 -13.75
CA ALA A 65 -16.77 8.41 -15.08
C ALA A 65 -17.92 7.42 -15.33
N GLN A 66 -17.75 6.14 -14.96
CA GLN A 66 -18.82 5.14 -15.08
C GLN A 66 -20.02 5.47 -14.19
N ILE A 67 -19.77 5.95 -12.96
CA ILE A 67 -20.83 6.37 -12.05
C ILE A 67 -21.63 7.54 -12.65
N ASP A 68 -20.97 8.50 -13.27
CA ASP A 68 -21.64 9.66 -13.86
C ASP A 68 -22.45 9.29 -15.11
N GLU A 69 -21.95 8.37 -15.93
CA GLU A 69 -22.71 7.79 -17.05
C GLU A 69 -23.97 7.06 -16.55
N LEU A 70 -23.83 6.19 -15.55
CA LEU A 70 -24.96 5.46 -14.97
C LEU A 70 -26.00 6.40 -14.36
N LYS A 71 -25.56 7.47 -13.65
CA LYS A 71 -26.48 8.50 -13.13
C LYS A 71 -27.23 9.21 -14.25
N ALA A 72 -26.56 9.53 -15.35
CA ALA A 72 -27.20 10.17 -16.52
C ALA A 72 -28.26 9.24 -17.15
N MET A 73 -27.94 7.95 -17.32
CA MET A 73 -28.89 6.96 -17.84
C MET A 73 -30.12 6.82 -16.92
N ILE A 74 -29.92 6.77 -15.60
CA ILE A 74 -31.02 6.71 -14.63
C ILE A 74 -31.89 7.97 -14.71
N ALA A 75 -31.28 9.14 -14.81
CA ALA A 75 -32.02 10.40 -14.93
C ALA A 75 -32.89 10.44 -16.20
N GLU A 76 -32.37 9.94 -17.32
CA GLU A 76 -33.11 9.85 -18.59
C GLU A 76 -34.27 8.85 -18.51
N LEU A 77 -34.05 7.66 -17.95
CA LEU A 77 -35.11 6.67 -17.76
C LEU A 77 -36.24 7.21 -16.88
N ARG A 78 -35.90 7.95 -15.83
CA ARG A 78 -36.90 8.58 -14.94
C ARG A 78 -37.75 9.65 -15.62
N LYS A 79 -37.27 10.31 -16.67
CA LYS A 79 -38.06 11.30 -17.45
C LYS A 79 -39.07 10.64 -18.38
N ARG A 80 -38.88 9.37 -18.72
CA ARG A 80 -39.74 8.60 -19.64
C ARG A 80 -40.87 7.87 -18.94
N LEU A 81 -40.88 7.88 -17.60
CA LEU A 81 -41.94 7.38 -16.73
C LEU A 81 -42.88 8.54 -16.37
#